data_AF-X1CN18-F1
#
_entry.id   AF-X1CN18-F1
#
_cell.length_a   1.000
_cell.length_b   1.000
_cell.length_c   1.000
_cell.angle_alpha   90.00
_cell.angle_beta   90.00
_cell.angle_gamma   90.00
#
_symmetry.space_group_name_H-M   'P 1'
#
loop_
_entity.id
_entity.type
_entity.pdbx_description
1 polymer ?
#
loop_
_entity_poly.entity_id
_entity_poly.type
_entity_poly.pdbx_seq_one_letter_code
_entity_poly.pdbx_strand_id
1 'polypeptide(L)'
;MRAVPSDAAIVIETNNFQELFKKLNYDNLIWQELIHLDKTNRLNQEILFLDSLFQHSKPIKQTFQNSSVIISFHKTGKEKIGIIYLLNLPAQMNPHQFNEMISKISLSGKITQREYSSVKIYEIAFRSGQDRKKVSSAVSDGVIMFSFSSILLENAIRQLDLATSINDHAGFQKVAATSGKNVEA
;
A
#
# COMPACT_ATOMS: atom_id res chain seq x y z
N MET A 1 6.32 2.82 10.19
CA MET A 1 7.39 3.13 9.21
C MET A 1 8.47 2.05 9.10
N ARG A 2 8.64 1.11 10.05
CA ARG A 2 9.69 0.07 9.95
C ARG A 2 9.60 -0.81 8.70
N ALA A 3 8.39 -1.11 8.21
CA ALA A 3 8.20 -1.90 6.98
C ALA A 3 8.37 -1.10 5.67
N VAL A 4 8.59 0.23 5.73
CA VAL A 4 8.80 1.04 4.51
C VAL A 4 10.18 0.70 3.94
N PRO A 5 10.27 0.13 2.72
CA PRO A 5 11.58 -0.18 2.14
C PRO A 5 12.45 1.09 2.02
N SER A 6 13.75 0.95 2.29
CA SER A 6 14.67 2.08 2.40
C SER A 6 14.86 2.90 1.12
N ASP A 7 14.47 2.37 -0.04
CA ASP A 7 14.55 3.02 -1.35
C ASP A 7 13.30 3.84 -1.71
N ALA A 8 12.42 4.11 -0.75
CA ALA A 8 11.22 4.92 -0.96
C ALA A 8 11.60 6.33 -1.47
N ALA A 9 11.04 6.71 -2.62
CA ALA A 9 11.22 8.04 -3.20
C ALA A 9 10.20 9.05 -2.61
N ILE A 10 8.99 8.57 -2.33
CA ILE A 10 7.91 9.37 -1.72
C ILE A 10 7.28 8.52 -0.63
N VAL A 11 7.02 9.12 0.53
CA VAL A 11 6.26 8.52 1.63
C VAL A 11 5.14 9.47 2.00
N ILE A 12 3.90 8.96 2.00
CA ILE A 12 2.70 9.68 2.41
C ILE A 12 2.12 8.95 3.62
N GLU A 13 1.86 9.68 4.69
CA GLU A 13 1.10 9.17 5.82
C GLU A 13 -0.26 9.88 5.86
N THR A 14 -1.34 9.10 6.00
CA THR A 14 -2.69 9.63 6.13
C THR A 14 -3.49 8.83 7.13
N ASN A 15 -4.31 9.51 7.93
CA ASN A 15 -5.32 8.88 8.79
C ASN A 15 -6.67 8.68 8.08
N ASN A 16 -6.80 9.16 6.84
CA ASN A 16 -8.03 9.11 6.06
C ASN A 16 -7.71 8.81 4.59
N PHE A 17 -7.55 7.52 4.28
CA PHE A 17 -7.25 7.05 2.93
C PHE A 17 -8.30 7.48 1.90
N GLN A 18 -9.59 7.54 2.28
CA GLN A 18 -10.67 7.96 1.39
C GLN A 18 -10.56 9.44 1.02
N GLU A 19 -10.23 10.29 1.98
CA GLU A 19 -10.01 11.71 1.72
C GLU A 19 -8.72 11.94 0.93
N LEU A 20 -7.64 11.21 1.24
CA LEU A 20 -6.42 11.25 0.43
C LEU A 20 -6.74 10.88 -1.03
N PHE A 21 -7.50 9.81 -1.27
CA PHE A 21 -7.89 9.42 -2.62
C PHE A 21 -8.66 10.52 -3.35
N LYS A 22 -9.66 11.15 -2.69
CA LYS A 22 -10.38 12.29 -3.27
C LYS A 22 -9.46 13.45 -3.64
N LYS A 23 -8.45 13.73 -2.80
CA LYS A 23 -7.45 14.79 -3.04
C LYS A 23 -6.40 14.43 -4.09
N LEU A 24 -6.13 13.14 -4.28
CA LEU A 24 -5.27 12.65 -5.36
C LEU A 24 -6.02 12.65 -6.70
N ASN A 25 -7.35 12.58 -6.69
CA ASN A 25 -8.15 12.53 -7.91
C ASN A 25 -8.10 13.85 -8.72
N TYR A 26 -8.23 13.70 -10.05
CA TYR A 26 -8.20 14.63 -11.21
C TYR A 26 -7.42 15.96 -11.16
N ASP A 27 -7.38 16.72 -10.07
CA ASP A 27 -6.85 18.10 -10.04
C ASP A 27 -5.48 18.23 -9.34
N ASN A 28 -4.92 17.14 -8.80
CA ASN A 28 -3.62 17.16 -8.13
C ASN A 28 -2.46 17.05 -9.13
N LEU A 29 -1.68 18.12 -9.29
CA LEU A 29 -0.53 18.18 -10.21
C LEU A 29 0.51 17.09 -9.94
N ILE A 30 0.84 16.79 -8.69
CA ILE A 30 1.82 15.74 -8.34
C ILE A 30 1.29 14.38 -8.77
N TRP A 31 0.00 14.13 -8.55
CA TRP A 31 -0.63 12.88 -8.96
C TRP A 31 -0.68 12.72 -10.47
N GLN A 32 -1.00 13.79 -11.19
CA GLN A 32 -0.96 13.81 -12.65
C GLN A 32 0.44 13.47 -13.15
N GLU A 33 1.50 14.10 -12.62
CA GLU A 33 2.88 13.79 -13.00
C GLU A 33 3.24 12.32 -12.73
N LEU A 34 2.84 11.76 -11.57
CA LEU A 34 3.06 10.34 -11.27
C LEU A 34 2.37 9.41 -12.25
N ILE A 35 1.13 9.72 -12.66
CA ILE A 35 0.42 8.97 -13.70
C ILE A 35 1.15 9.11 -15.05
N HIS A 36 1.60 10.30 -15.43
CA HIS A 36 2.32 10.51 -16.70
C HIS A 36 3.64 9.74 -16.75
N LEU A 37 4.37 9.65 -15.63
CA LEU A 37 5.57 8.83 -15.51
C LEU A 37 5.26 7.34 -15.70
N ASP A 38 4.08 6.89 -15.25
CA ASP A 38 3.58 5.56 -15.56
C ASP A 38 2.87 5.51 -16.93
N LYS A 39 3.69 5.33 -17.97
CA LYS A 39 3.30 5.18 -19.39
C LYS A 39 2.22 4.12 -19.66
N THR A 40 1.84 3.31 -18.67
CA THR A 40 0.86 2.22 -18.78
C THR A 40 -0.49 2.50 -18.11
N ASN A 41 -0.69 3.68 -17.49
CA ASN A 41 -1.89 4.03 -16.72
C ASN A 41 -2.22 3.01 -15.60
N ARG A 42 -1.22 2.22 -15.17
CA ARG A 42 -1.39 1.14 -14.19
C ARG A 42 -1.61 1.71 -12.80
N LEU A 43 -0.87 2.75 -12.40
CA LEU A 43 -1.03 3.42 -11.11
C LEU A 43 -2.46 3.90 -10.88
N ASN A 44 -3.08 4.49 -11.91
CA ASN A 44 -4.48 4.92 -11.84
C ASN A 44 -5.43 3.73 -11.65
N GLN A 45 -5.23 2.64 -12.40
CA GLN A 45 -6.03 1.41 -12.24
C GLN A 45 -5.88 0.78 -10.85
N GLU A 46 -4.67 0.74 -10.31
CA GLU A 46 -4.36 0.20 -8.98
C GLU A 46 -5.07 0.98 -7.88
N ILE A 47 -5.13 2.30 -8.01
CA ILE A 47 -5.81 3.16 -7.03
C ILE A 47 -7.32 3.11 -7.19
N LEU A 48 -7.86 3.11 -8.40
CA LEU A 48 -9.30 2.92 -8.63
C LEU A 48 -9.79 1.58 -8.07
N PHE A 49 -8.96 0.53 -8.17
CA PHE A 49 -9.25 -0.74 -7.53
C PHE A 49 -9.33 -0.61 -6.01
N LEU A 50 -8.38 0.09 -5.38
CA LEU A 50 -8.39 0.31 -3.94
C LEU A 50 -9.61 1.12 -3.50
N ASP A 51 -9.93 2.19 -4.21
CA ASP A 51 -11.13 2.99 -3.94
C ASP A 51 -12.41 2.13 -4.00
N SER A 52 -12.57 1.35 -5.07
CA SER A 52 -13.68 0.39 -5.21
C SER A 52 -13.73 -0.60 -4.03
N LEU A 53 -12.58 -1.11 -3.61
CA LEU A 53 -12.46 -2.04 -2.50
C LEU A 53 -12.94 -1.43 -1.17
N PHE A 54 -12.52 -0.18 -0.87
CA PHE A 54 -12.95 0.55 0.32
C PHE A 54 -14.42 0.99 0.29
N GLN A 55 -14.98 1.25 -0.89
CA GLN A 55 -16.36 1.67 -1.05
C GLN A 55 -17.36 0.50 -0.96
N HIS A 56 -17.03 -0.65 -1.55
CA HIS A 56 -17.97 -1.77 -1.70
C HIS A 56 -17.80 -2.90 -0.68
N SER A 57 -16.64 -2.99 0.00
CA SER A 57 -16.43 -4.00 1.03
C SER A 57 -16.67 -3.43 2.43
N LYS A 58 -17.88 -3.70 2.97
CA LYS A 58 -18.25 -3.29 4.34
C LYS A 58 -17.25 -3.76 5.41
N PRO A 59 -16.73 -5.01 5.41
CA PRO A 59 -15.73 -5.45 6.38
C PRO A 59 -14.43 -4.64 6.32
N ILE A 60 -13.93 -4.32 5.12
CA ILE A 60 -12.71 -3.53 4.93
C ILE A 60 -12.94 -2.10 5.42
N LYS A 61 -14.04 -1.48 5.00
CA LYS A 61 -14.38 -0.13 5.42
C LYS A 61 -14.44 -0.05 6.94
N GLN A 62 -15.18 -0.93 7.60
CA GLN A 62 -15.32 -0.92 9.06
C GLN A 62 -14.00 -1.17 9.79
N THR A 63 -13.12 -2.00 9.24
CA THR A 63 -11.82 -2.32 9.84
C THR A 63 -10.84 -1.16 9.73
N PHE A 64 -10.84 -0.44 8.61
CA PHE A 64 -9.78 0.51 8.26
C PHE A 64 -10.19 1.98 8.16
N GLN A 65 -11.47 2.33 8.38
CA GLN A 65 -11.98 3.70 8.17
C GLN A 65 -11.20 4.79 8.91
N ASN A 66 -10.63 4.50 10.09
CA ASN A 66 -9.85 5.45 10.90
C ASN A 66 -8.40 4.99 11.11
N SER A 67 -7.92 4.05 10.30
CA SER A 67 -6.55 3.55 10.41
C SER A 67 -5.58 4.48 9.70
N SER A 68 -4.44 4.78 10.33
CA SER A 68 -3.31 5.39 9.63
C SER A 68 -2.80 4.43 8.56
N VAL A 69 -2.61 4.95 7.36
CA VAL A 69 -2.03 4.27 6.21
C VAL A 69 -0.76 5.01 5.83
N ILE A 70 0.33 4.26 5.73
CA ILE A 70 1.55 4.72 5.10
C ILE A 70 1.58 4.18 3.67
N ILE A 71 1.80 5.07 2.72
CA ILE A 71 1.94 4.76 1.29
C ILE A 71 3.34 5.16 0.88
N SER A 72 4.11 4.23 0.33
CA SER A 72 5.44 4.55 -0.19
C SER A 72 5.58 4.17 -1.66
N PHE A 73 6.21 5.07 -2.42
CA PHE A 73 6.42 4.97 -3.86
C PHE A 73 7.89 4.64 -4.13
N HIS A 74 8.11 3.65 -4.99
CA HIS A 74 9.43 3.09 -5.26
C HIS A 74 9.65 2.96 -6.76
N LYS A 75 10.90 3.13 -7.19
CA LYS A 75 11.28 2.82 -8.57
C LYS A 75 11.50 1.30 -8.69
N THR A 76 10.64 0.62 -9.45
CA THR A 76 10.64 -0.85 -9.59
C THR A 76 11.21 -1.34 -10.93
N GLY A 77 11.90 -0.46 -11.67
CA GLY A 77 12.52 -0.78 -12.95
C GLY A 77 12.78 0.48 -13.78
N LYS A 78 13.04 0.30 -15.09
CA LYS A 78 13.44 1.39 -15.98
C LYS A 78 12.41 2.54 -16.02
N GLU A 79 11.11 2.21 -15.97
CA GLU A 79 10.01 3.18 -16.13
C GLU A 79 8.78 2.81 -15.28
N LYS A 80 8.97 2.12 -14.14
CA LYS A 80 7.85 1.62 -13.32
C LYS A 80 7.93 2.16 -11.91
N ILE A 81 6.84 2.79 -11.47
CA ILE A 81 6.63 3.18 -10.08
C ILE A 81 5.83 2.07 -9.42
N GLY A 82 6.35 1.45 -8.37
CA GLY A 82 5.59 0.54 -7.54
C GLY A 82 5.16 1.22 -6.25
N ILE A 83 4.00 0.83 -5.74
CA ILE A 83 3.45 1.36 -4.49
C ILE A 83 3.32 0.22 -3.49
N ILE A 84 3.65 0.49 -2.23
CA ILE A 84 3.29 -0.36 -1.11
C ILE A 84 2.48 0.42 -0.08
N TYR A 85 1.47 -0.25 0.46
CA TYR A 85 0.55 0.28 1.45
C TYR A 85 0.79 -0.50 2.75
N LEU A 86 0.94 0.24 3.84
CA LEU A 86 1.26 -0.30 5.16
C LEU A 86 0.23 0.23 6.16
N LEU A 87 -0.40 -0.69 6.89
CA LEU A 87 -1.38 -0.37 7.93
C LEU A 87 -1.01 -1.14 9.19
N ASN A 88 -1.36 -0.59 10.35
CA ASN A 88 -1.30 -1.38 11.58
C ASN A 88 -2.43 -2.40 11.58
N LEU A 89 -2.12 -3.63 11.99
CA LEU A 89 -3.12 -4.64 12.29
C LEU A 89 -3.95 -4.14 13.50
N PRO A 90 -5.29 -4.03 13.37
CA PRO A 90 -6.12 -3.61 14.50
C PRO A 90 -5.95 -4.55 15.68
N ALA A 91 -5.90 -4.01 16.91
CA ALA A 91 -5.62 -4.79 18.12
C ALA A 91 -6.60 -5.95 18.35
N GLN A 92 -7.84 -5.80 17.90
CA GLN A 92 -8.90 -6.81 17.98
C GLN A 92 -8.84 -7.86 16.86
N MET A 93 -7.89 -7.76 15.92
CA MET A 93 -7.75 -8.62 14.76
C MET A 93 -6.41 -9.34 14.81
N ASN A 94 -6.40 -10.66 14.63
CA ASN A 94 -5.19 -11.43 14.43
C ASN A 94 -4.89 -11.65 12.93
N PRO A 95 -3.67 -12.07 12.55
CA PRO A 95 -3.31 -12.29 11.15
C PRO A 95 -4.24 -13.27 10.42
N HIS A 96 -4.69 -14.32 11.09
CA HIS A 96 -5.61 -15.31 10.51
C HIS A 96 -6.97 -14.67 10.14
N GLN A 97 -7.54 -13.88 11.05
CA GLN A 97 -8.80 -13.15 10.80
C GLN A 97 -8.67 -12.14 9.67
N PHE A 98 -7.53 -11.43 9.58
CA PHE A 98 -7.25 -10.56 8.44
C PHE A 98 -7.22 -11.37 7.13
N ASN A 99 -6.49 -12.47 7.10
CA ASN A 99 -6.37 -13.31 5.91
C ASN A 99 -7.72 -13.91 5.49
N GLU A 100 -8.55 -14.34 6.45
CA GLU A 100 -9.92 -14.77 6.16
C GLU A 100 -10.76 -13.63 5.60
N MET A 101 -10.69 -12.44 6.17
CA MET A 101 -11.41 -11.27 5.67
C MET A 101 -11.01 -11.01 4.23
N ILE A 102 -9.70 -11.00 3.94
CA ILE A 102 -9.18 -10.83 2.58
C ILE A 102 -9.68 -11.93 1.65
N SER A 103 -9.72 -13.19 2.09
CA SER A 103 -10.18 -14.29 1.26
C SER A 103 -11.68 -14.24 0.93
N LYS A 104 -12.47 -13.57 1.77
CA LYS A 104 -13.92 -13.38 1.61
C LYS A 104 -14.24 -12.18 0.73
N ILE A 105 -13.25 -11.34 0.39
CA ILE A 105 -13.41 -10.31 -0.62
C ILE A 105 -13.57 -11.04 -1.95
N SER A 106 -14.82 -11.24 -2.36
CA SER A 106 -15.18 -11.81 -3.66
C SER A 106 -14.82 -10.83 -4.78
N LEU A 107 -13.52 -10.70 -5.04
CA LEU A 107 -13.04 -10.41 -6.36
C LEU A 107 -13.18 -11.73 -7.11
N SER A 108 -13.73 -11.72 -8.31
CA SER A 108 -14.04 -12.90 -9.13
C SER A 108 -12.82 -13.77 -9.53
N GLY A 109 -11.72 -13.72 -8.79
CA GLY A 109 -10.49 -14.42 -9.05
C GLY A 109 -10.05 -15.34 -7.93
N LYS A 110 -9.03 -16.14 -8.26
CA LYS A 110 -8.46 -17.17 -7.42
C LYS A 110 -7.52 -16.52 -6.40
N ILE A 111 -7.68 -16.89 -5.13
CA ILE A 111 -6.71 -16.60 -4.08
C ILE A 111 -5.69 -17.73 -4.08
N THR A 112 -4.41 -17.37 -4.10
CA THR A 112 -3.29 -18.32 -3.94
C THR A 112 -2.44 -17.88 -2.77
N GLN A 113 -1.91 -18.86 -2.03
CA GLN A 113 -1.02 -18.60 -0.91
C GLN A 113 0.39 -19.11 -1.27
N ARG A 114 1.40 -18.37 -0.82
CA ARG A 114 2.80 -18.80 -0.81
C ARG A 114 3.47 -18.32 0.47
N GLU A 115 4.69 -18.77 0.70
CA GLU A 115 5.49 -18.36 1.84
C GLU A 115 6.76 -17.66 1.37
N TYR A 116 7.19 -16.65 2.12
CA TYR A 116 8.44 -15.94 1.91
C TYR A 116 9.00 -15.50 3.26
N SER A 117 10.24 -15.89 3.59
CA SER A 117 10.86 -15.60 4.90
C SER A 117 9.97 -16.01 6.09
N SER A 118 9.34 -17.18 6.03
CA SER A 118 8.35 -17.67 7.03
C SER A 118 7.07 -16.83 7.17
N VAL A 119 6.87 -15.81 6.32
CA VAL A 119 5.66 -14.98 6.26
C VAL A 119 4.75 -15.51 5.16
N LYS A 120 3.47 -15.73 5.50
CA LYS A 120 2.45 -16.10 4.51
C LYS A 120 2.06 -14.90 3.67
N ILE A 121 2.19 -15.04 2.35
CA ILE A 121 1.74 -14.08 1.36
C ILE A 121 0.48 -14.62 0.67
N TYR A 122 -0.56 -13.79 0.64
CA TYR A 122 -1.81 -14.05 -0.07
C TYR A 122 -1.84 -13.22 -1.35
N GLU A 123 -1.95 -13.89 -2.48
CA GLU A 123 -2.12 -13.26 -3.79
C GLU A 123 -3.57 -13.38 -4.25
N ILE A 124 -4.19 -12.25 -4.54
CA ILE A 124 -5.57 -12.16 -4.99
C ILE A 124 -5.54 -11.75 -6.45
N ALA A 125 -5.99 -12.64 -7.33
CA ALA A 125 -6.17 -12.30 -8.73
C ALA A 125 -7.52 -11.59 -8.93
N PHE A 126 -7.56 -10.60 -9.82
CA PHE A 126 -8.80 -9.95 -10.23
C PHE A 126 -8.72 -9.53 -11.71
N ARG A 127 -9.89 -9.32 -12.32
CA ARG A 127 -9.98 -8.81 -13.70
C ARG A 127 -10.09 -7.30 -13.67
N SER A 128 -9.27 -6.63 -14.48
CA SER A 128 -9.33 -5.18 -14.71
C SER A 128 -9.39 -4.96 -16.22
N GLY A 129 -10.59 -4.78 -16.77
CA GLY A 129 -10.81 -4.83 -18.22
C GLY A 129 -10.48 -6.21 -18.79
N GLN A 130 -9.62 -6.26 -19.80
CA GLN A 130 -9.15 -7.51 -20.40
C GLN A 130 -7.95 -8.14 -19.66
N ASP A 131 -7.30 -7.38 -18.78
CA ASP A 131 -6.11 -7.84 -18.06
C ASP A 131 -6.47 -8.61 -16.80
N ARG A 132 -5.65 -9.61 -16.47
CA ARG A 132 -5.60 -10.19 -15.13
C ARG A 132 -4.53 -9.47 -14.33
N LYS A 133 -4.95 -8.85 -13.23
CA LYS A 133 -4.06 -8.24 -12.25
C LYS A 133 -4.00 -9.13 -11.02
N LYS A 134 -2.92 -8.99 -10.26
CA LYS A 134 -2.76 -9.66 -8.98
C LYS A 134 -2.39 -8.61 -7.95
N VAL A 135 -2.84 -8.84 -6.73
CA VAL A 135 -2.38 -8.06 -5.61
C VAL A 135 -1.98 -8.96 -4.45
N SER A 136 -0.86 -8.60 -3.83
CA SER A 136 -0.21 -9.42 -2.83
C SER A 136 -0.36 -8.74 -1.47
N SER A 137 -0.66 -9.54 -0.45
CA SER A 137 -0.81 -9.06 0.92
C SER A 137 -0.15 -9.99 1.92
N ALA A 138 0.32 -9.43 3.03
CA ALA A 138 0.93 -10.16 4.13
C ALA A 138 0.71 -9.43 5.45
N VAL A 139 0.83 -10.15 6.55
CA VAL A 139 0.85 -9.58 7.90
C VAL A 139 2.09 -10.09 8.61
N SER A 140 2.92 -9.17 9.10
CA SER A 140 4.13 -9.49 9.88
C SER A 140 4.38 -8.39 10.91
N ASP A 141 4.79 -8.75 12.12
CA ASP A 141 5.07 -7.83 13.24
C ASP A 141 3.96 -6.79 13.49
N GLY A 142 2.70 -7.21 13.37
CA GLY A 142 1.55 -6.32 13.56
C GLY A 142 1.33 -5.31 12.44
N VAL A 143 2.04 -5.44 11.31
CA VAL A 143 1.89 -4.60 10.12
C VAL A 143 1.22 -5.40 9.01
N ILE A 144 0.09 -4.88 8.52
CA ILE A 144 -0.54 -5.30 7.28
C ILE A 144 0.19 -4.62 6.13
N MET A 145 0.58 -5.41 5.14
CA MET A 145 1.28 -4.95 3.93
C MET A 145 0.50 -5.37 2.70
N PHE A 146 0.37 -4.47 1.73
CA PHE A 146 -0.32 -4.72 0.48
C PHE A 146 0.40 -4.04 -0.70
N SER A 147 0.55 -4.73 -1.82
CA SER A 147 1.14 -4.17 -3.05
C SER A 147 0.76 -4.98 -4.30
N PHE A 148 0.62 -4.28 -5.43
CA PHE A 148 0.52 -4.91 -6.75
C PHE A 148 1.88 -5.39 -7.29
N SER A 149 2.98 -5.07 -6.58
CA SER A 149 4.31 -5.58 -6.84
C SER A 149 4.71 -6.59 -5.78
N SER A 150 4.75 -7.88 -6.14
CA SER A 150 5.21 -8.94 -5.23
C SER A 150 6.64 -8.69 -4.72
N ILE A 151 7.50 -8.09 -5.55
CA ILE A 151 8.88 -7.75 -5.17
C ILE A 151 8.89 -6.67 -4.07
N LEU A 152 8.03 -5.64 -4.19
CA LEU A 152 7.95 -4.60 -3.16
C LEU A 152 7.39 -5.15 -1.84
N LEU A 153 6.40 -6.04 -1.91
CA LEU A 153 5.89 -6.71 -0.72
C LEU A 153 7.00 -7.49 0.00
N GLU A 154 7.79 -8.27 -0.74
CA GLU A 154 8.93 -9.02 -0.19
C GLU A 154 10.02 -8.11 0.36
N ASN A 155 10.27 -6.96 -0.27
CA ASN A 155 11.20 -5.96 0.26
C ASN A 155 10.71 -5.37 1.59
N ALA A 156 9.42 -5.08 1.74
CA ALA A 156 8.86 -4.60 3.00
C ALA A 156 8.90 -5.67 4.10
N ILE A 157 8.62 -6.93 3.77
CA ILE A 157 8.80 -8.05 4.70
C ILE A 157 10.25 -8.10 5.17
N ARG A 158 11.21 -8.08 4.23
CA ARG A 158 12.65 -8.09 4.57
C ARG A 158 13.06 -6.88 5.41
N GLN A 159 12.48 -5.71 5.16
CA GLN A 159 12.79 -4.49 5.90
C GLN A 159 12.41 -4.61 7.38
N LEU A 160 11.37 -5.37 7.73
CA LEU A 160 10.99 -5.59 9.14
C LEU A 160 12.09 -6.32 9.93
N ASP A 161 12.81 -7.23 9.28
CA ASP A 161 13.92 -7.98 9.87
C ASP A 161 15.20 -7.14 10.02
N LEU A 162 15.28 -5.97 9.37
CA LEU A 162 16.42 -5.09 9.47
C LEU A 162 16.37 -4.25 10.75
N ALA A 163 17.55 -3.99 11.32
CA ALA A 163 17.71 -3.08 12.44
C ALA A 163 17.50 -1.62 12.03
N THR A 164 17.75 -1.30 10.75
CA THR A 164 17.63 0.05 10.20
C THR A 164 16.27 0.28 9.56
N SER A 165 15.83 1.53 9.55
CA SER A 165 14.59 2.02 8.98
C SER A 165 14.83 3.32 8.21
N ILE A 166 13.89 3.70 7.33
CA ILE A 166 13.91 5.02 6.69
C ILE A 166 13.95 6.16 7.70
N ASN A 167 13.42 5.95 8.90
CA ASN A 167 13.46 6.90 10.01
C ASN A 167 14.87 7.19 10.51
N ASP A 168 15.86 6.33 10.24
CA ASP A 168 17.24 6.52 10.66
C ASP A 168 18.03 7.41 9.67
N HIS A 169 17.47 7.69 8.49
CA HIS A 169 18.10 8.56 7.51
C HIS A 169 17.88 10.04 7.86
N ALA A 170 18.97 10.76 8.16
CA ALA A 170 18.93 12.18 8.52
C ALA A 170 18.21 13.05 7.46
N GLY A 171 18.38 12.74 6.17
CA GLY A 171 17.67 13.43 5.09
C GLY A 171 16.15 13.25 5.18
N PHE A 172 15.69 12.04 5.48
CA PHE A 172 14.26 11.76 5.67
C PHE A 172 13.72 12.48 6.91
N GLN A 173 14.42 12.40 8.05
CA GLN A 173 14.02 13.09 9.28
C GLN A 173 13.85 14.61 9.07
N LYS A 174 14.77 15.23 8.32
CA LYS A 174 14.71 16.67 8.01
C LYS A 174 13.46 17.03 7.22
N VAL A 175 13.11 16.25 6.20
CA VAL A 175 11.92 16.49 5.36
C VAL A 175 10.65 16.17 6.15
N ALA A 176 10.60 15.03 6.85
CA ALA A 176 9.47 14.63 7.69
C ALA A 176 9.14 15.67 8.77
N ALA A 177 10.14 16.35 9.33
CA ALA A 177 9.93 17.42 10.32
C ALA A 177 9.19 18.65 9.76
N THR A 178 9.10 18.79 8.43
CA THR A 178 8.37 19.86 7.73
C THR A 178 6.96 19.46 7.30
N SER A 179 6.63 18.16 7.38
CA SER A 179 5.31 17.64 7.02
C SER A 179 4.21 18.25 7.91
N GLY A 180 3.18 18.84 7.29
CA GLY A 180 2.01 19.38 7.98
C GLY A 180 2.20 20.73 8.68
N LYS A 181 3.41 21.30 8.73
CA LYS A 181 3.68 22.57 9.43
C LYS A 181 3.44 23.84 8.60
N ASN A 182 3.24 23.71 7.28
CA ASN A 182 3.09 24.84 6.35
C ASN A 182 1.77 24.80 5.55
N VAL A 183 0.68 24.24 6.11
CA VAL A 183 -0.62 24.13 5.41
C VAL A 183 -1.60 25.24 5.84
N GLU A 184 -1.12 26.28 6.54
CA GLU A 184 -1.84 27.54 6.72
C GLU A 184 -1.12 28.64 5.95
N ALA A 185 -1.59 28.91 4.74
CA ALA A 185 -1.43 30.19 4.03
C ALA A 185 -2.57 30.35 3.02
#